data_AF-A0A1Q3BN98-F1
#
_entry.id   AF-A0A1Q3BN98-F1
#
_cell.length_a   1.000
_cell.length_b   1.000
_cell.length_c   1.000
_cell.angle_alpha   90.00
_cell.angle_beta   90.00
_cell.angle_gamma   90.00
#
_symmetry.space_group_name_H-M   'P 1'
#
loop_
_entity.id
_entity.type
_entity.pdbx_description
1 polymer ?
#
loop_
_entity_poly.entity_id
_entity_poly.type
_entity_poly.pdbx_seq_one_letter_code
_entity_poly.pdbx_strand_id
1 'polypeptide(L)'
;PFFDGNNYSFWKTRMTIFLHMLVHEYELFLMHDDESISDMFTRFTTIINSLKNLGKSYPNQELVRKILRCLPMCWTPKVTTIEEAKDLSTLPLEQLLGSLMTHETTMKNHE
;
A
#
# COMPACT_ATOMS: atom_id res chain seq x y z
N PRO A 1 16.33 21.51 15.85
CA PRO A 1 16.07 22.96 16.02
C PRO A 1 14.56 23.21 15.92
N PHE A 2 14.04 24.35 16.38
CA PHE A 2 12.69 24.80 16.05
C PHE A 2 12.73 25.60 14.74
N PHE A 3 11.62 25.74 14.02
CA PHE A 3 11.60 26.59 12.81
C PHE A 3 11.72 28.07 13.21
N ASP A 4 12.74 28.75 12.67
CA ASP A 4 13.04 30.16 12.96
C ASP A 4 13.09 31.03 11.68
N GLY A 5 12.69 30.48 10.54
CA GLY A 5 12.75 31.14 9.23
C GLY A 5 14.12 31.06 8.55
N ASN A 6 15.21 31.21 9.30
CA ASN A 6 16.58 31.17 8.77
C ASN A 6 17.06 29.74 8.48
N ASN A 7 16.50 28.75 9.18
CA ASN A 7 16.81 27.33 8.99
C ASN A 7 15.93 26.62 7.95
N TYR A 8 15.28 27.36 7.04
CA TYR A 8 14.42 26.78 6.00
C TYR A 8 15.12 25.66 5.19
N SER A 9 16.38 25.87 4.77
CA SER A 9 17.15 24.88 4.00
C SER A 9 17.31 23.54 4.74
N PHE A 10 17.54 23.61 6.06
CA PHE A 10 17.65 22.43 6.92
C PHE A 10 16.34 21.63 6.93
N TRP A 11 15.21 22.29 7.18
CA TRP A 11 13.91 21.63 7.20
C TRP A 11 13.47 21.12 5.85
N LYS A 12 13.75 21.86 4.77
CA LYS A 12 13.51 21.41 3.39
C LYS A 12 14.29 20.13 3.08
N THR A 13 15.57 20.07 3.48
CA THR A 13 16.40 18.88 3.32
C THR A 13 15.82 17.70 4.08
N ARG A 14 15.46 17.89 5.36
CA ARG A 14 14.83 16.83 6.17
C ARG A 14 13.51 16.34 5.59
N MET A 15 12.67 17.27 5.12
CA MET A 15 11.39 16.92 4.48
C MET A 15 11.62 16.10 3.21
N THR A 16 12.61 16.46 2.41
CA THR A 16 12.98 15.74 1.18
C THR A 16 13.47 14.33 1.50
N ILE A 17 14.34 14.18 2.51
CA ILE A 17 14.82 12.87 2.96
C ILE A 17 13.64 12.01 3.44
N PHE A 18 12.72 12.59 4.23
CA PHE A 18 11.54 11.88 4.70
C PHE A 18 10.62 11.42 3.57
N LEU A 19 10.39 12.28 2.57
CA LEU A 19 9.63 11.92 1.37
C LEU A 19 10.29 10.76 0.62
N HIS A 20 11.62 10.79 0.43
CA HIS A 20 12.33 9.67 -0.21
C HIS A 20 12.25 8.38 0.59
N MET A 21 12.34 8.44 1.92
CA MET A 21 12.19 7.25 2.77
C MET A 21 10.79 6.63 2.62
N LEU A 22 9.72 7.44 2.64
CA LEU A 22 8.36 6.94 2.43
C LEU A 22 8.13 6.39 1.02
N VAL A 23 8.74 6.99 -0.01
CA VAL A 23 8.68 6.48 -1.37
C VAL A 23 9.37 5.12 -1.45
N HIS A 24 10.53 4.98 -0.83
CA HIS A 24 11.26 3.72 -0.78
C HIS A 24 10.47 2.63 -0.03
N GLU A 25 9.86 2.98 1.10
CA GLU A 25 8.99 2.08 1.86
C GLU A 25 7.78 1.64 1.04
N TYR A 26 7.15 2.55 0.29
CA TYR A 26 6.09 2.21 -0.66
C TYR A 26 6.60 1.28 -1.77
N GLU A 27 7.75 1.57 -2.38
CA GLU A 27 8.30 0.79 -3.49
C GLU A 27 8.67 -0.64 -3.06
N LEU A 28 9.23 -0.81 -1.86
CA LEU A 28 9.59 -2.11 -1.30
C LEU A 28 8.48 -2.77 -0.47
N PHE A 29 7.30 -2.16 -0.39
CA PHE A 29 6.20 -2.69 0.39
C PHE A 29 5.89 -4.13 -0.04
N LEU A 30 5.82 -5.04 0.93
CA LEU A 30 5.43 -6.42 0.79
C LEU A 30 4.56 -6.81 1.98
N MET A 31 3.72 -7.83 1.77
CA MET A 31 3.04 -8.48 2.86
C MET A 31 4.04 -9.28 3.69
N HIS A 32 3.94 -9.21 5.02
CA HIS A 32 4.72 -10.03 5.95
C HIS A 32 4.06 -11.41 6.15
N ASP A 33 4.82 -12.40 6.60
CA ASP A 33 4.30 -13.77 6.76
C ASP A 33 3.30 -13.92 7.92
N ASP A 34 3.41 -13.07 8.94
CA ASP A 34 2.66 -13.13 10.20
C ASP A 34 1.52 -12.10 10.30
N GLU A 35 1.27 -11.33 9.25
CA GLU A 35 0.24 -10.30 9.24
C GLU A 35 -1.03 -10.73 8.51
N SER A 36 -2.18 -10.19 8.93
CA SER A 36 -3.43 -10.36 8.18
C SER A 36 -3.52 -9.40 7.00
N ILE A 37 -4.46 -9.67 6.07
CA ILE A 37 -4.75 -8.74 4.97
C ILE A 37 -5.18 -7.37 5.50
N SER A 38 -5.92 -7.32 6.61
CA SER A 38 -6.35 -6.07 7.25
C SER A 38 -5.18 -5.27 7.81
N ASP A 39 -4.22 -5.96 8.45
CA ASP A 39 -3.02 -5.32 9.01
C ASP A 39 -2.15 -4.75 7.89
N MET A 40 -1.89 -5.55 6.86
CA MET A 40 -1.18 -5.14 5.65
C MET A 40 -1.82 -3.89 5.02
N PHE A 41 -3.14 -3.88 4.84
CA PHE A 41 -3.86 -2.76 4.24
C PHE A 41 -3.79 -1.48 5.10
N THR A 42 -3.78 -1.64 6.42
CA THR A 42 -3.62 -0.52 7.37
C THR A 42 -2.23 0.10 7.25
N ARG A 43 -1.17 -0.71 7.19
CA ARG A 43 0.21 -0.22 6.94
C ARG A 43 0.31 0.49 5.59
N PHE A 44 -0.23 -0.14 4.54
CA PHE A 44 -0.25 0.43 3.19
C PHE A 44 -0.93 1.80 3.16
N THR A 45 -2.12 1.91 3.75
CA THR A 45 -2.88 3.16 3.80
C THR A 45 -2.15 4.25 4.60
N THR A 46 -1.44 3.87 5.66
CA THR A 46 -0.63 4.81 6.47
C THR A 46 0.48 5.44 5.64
N ILE A 47 1.19 4.65 4.82
CA ILE A 47 2.24 5.13 3.91
C ILE A 47 1.64 6.06 2.84
N ILE A 48 0.54 5.63 2.20
CA ILE A 48 -0.14 6.42 1.15
C ILE A 48 -0.65 7.76 1.67
N ASN A 49 -1.25 7.77 2.87
CA ASN A 49 -1.73 9.01 3.49
C ASN A 49 -0.57 9.93 3.83
N SER A 50 0.54 9.39 4.32
CA SER A 50 1.75 10.16 4.62
C SER A 50 2.33 10.80 3.35
N LEU A 51 2.44 10.03 2.27
CA LEU A 51 2.89 10.55 0.97
C LEU A 51 1.94 11.61 0.41
N LYS A 52 0.62 11.39 0.51
CA LYS A 52 -0.41 12.34 0.07
C LYS A 52 -0.30 13.68 0.82
N ASN A 53 -0.08 13.64 2.13
CA ASN A 53 0.12 14.84 2.96
C ASN A 53 1.39 15.61 2.59
N LEU A 54 2.37 14.95 1.99
CA LEU A 54 3.60 15.55 1.45
C LEU A 54 3.47 15.96 -0.03
N GLY A 55 2.28 15.87 -0.62
CA GLY A 55 2.00 16.27 -1.99
C GLY A 55 2.27 15.19 -3.05
N LYS A 56 2.58 13.94 -2.65
CA LYS A 56 2.73 12.81 -3.58
C LYS A 56 1.54 11.85 -3.47
N SER A 57 0.70 11.83 -4.48
CA SER A 57 -0.45 10.91 -4.57
C SER A 57 -0.26 9.89 -5.69
N TYR A 58 -0.91 8.73 -5.55
CA TYR A 58 -0.97 7.70 -6.58
C TYR A 58 -2.42 7.48 -7.01
N PRO A 59 -2.67 7.23 -8.30
CA PRO A 59 -4.01 6.92 -8.77
C PRO A 59 -4.46 5.55 -8.22
N ASN A 60 -5.78 5.40 -8.03
CA ASN A 60 -6.38 4.18 -7.46
C ASN A 60 -5.91 2.89 -8.17
N GLN A 61 -5.81 2.94 -9.50
CA GLN A 61 -5.35 1.83 -10.31
C GLN A 61 -3.92 1.35 -9.95
N GLU A 62 -3.00 2.29 -9.70
CA GLU A 62 -1.64 1.96 -9.26
C GLU A 62 -1.65 1.37 -7.85
N LEU A 63 -2.51 1.86 -6.96
CA LEU A 63 -2.66 1.31 -5.61
C LEU A 63 -3.19 -0.13 -5.64
N VAL A 64 -4.20 -0.40 -6.46
CA VAL A 64 -4.76 -1.76 -6.65
C VAL A 64 -3.68 -2.71 -7.15
N ARG A 65 -2.96 -2.35 -8.21
CA ARG A 65 -1.87 -3.17 -8.74
C ARG A 65 -0.76 -3.38 -7.73
N LYS A 66 -0.43 -2.33 -6.98
CA LYS A 66 0.60 -2.41 -5.95
C LYS A 66 0.23 -3.44 -4.90
N ILE A 67 -0.97 -3.37 -4.34
CA ILE A 67 -1.45 -4.35 -3.34
C ILE A 67 -1.38 -5.78 -3.90
N LEU A 68 -1.89 -6.02 -5.12
CA LEU A 68 -1.86 -7.35 -5.74
C LEU A 68 -0.45 -7.91 -5.89
N ARG A 69 0.53 -7.05 -6.24
CA ARG A 69 1.95 -7.44 -6.38
C ARG A 69 2.67 -7.67 -5.05
N CYS A 70 2.14 -7.13 -3.96
CA CYS A 70 2.73 -7.25 -2.63
C CYS A 70 2.29 -8.52 -1.90
N LEU A 71 1.29 -9.24 -2.43
CA LEU A 71 0.78 -10.47 -1.83
C LEU A 71 1.77 -11.64 -1.99
N PRO A 72 1.82 -12.58 -1.03
CA PRO A 72 2.65 -13.77 -1.13
C PRO A 72 2.26 -14.67 -2.31
N MET A 73 3.18 -15.53 -2.76
CA MET A 73 2.99 -16.40 -3.93
C MET A 73 1.78 -17.34 -3.84
N CYS A 74 1.36 -17.73 -2.63
CA CYS A 74 0.15 -18.54 -2.43
C CYS A 74 -1.14 -17.85 -2.90
N TRP A 75 -1.14 -16.52 -3.04
CA TRP A 75 -2.26 -15.73 -3.54
C TRP A 75 -2.32 -15.65 -5.07
N THR A 76 -1.32 -16.19 -5.78
CA THR A 76 -1.24 -16.09 -7.26
C THR A 76 -2.54 -16.50 -7.97
N PRO A 77 -3.21 -17.62 -7.64
CA PRO A 77 -4.46 -18.00 -8.31
C PRO A 77 -5.58 -16.97 -8.12
N LYS A 78 -5.65 -16.38 -6.92
CA LYS A 78 -6.63 -15.35 -6.59
C LYS A 78 -6.33 -14.03 -7.32
N VAL A 79 -5.06 -13.64 -7.38
CA VAL A 79 -4.61 -12.45 -8.13
C VAL A 79 -4.99 -12.59 -9.60
N THR A 80 -4.63 -13.70 -10.26
CA THR A 80 -4.98 -13.95 -11.67
C THR A 80 -6.48 -13.87 -11.90
N THR A 81 -7.28 -14.48 -11.03
CA THR A 81 -8.75 -14.43 -11.14
C THR A 81 -9.28 -12.99 -11.06
N ILE A 82 -8.71 -12.16 -10.19
CA ILE A 82 -9.12 -10.74 -10.07
C ILE A 82 -8.72 -9.95 -11.32
N GLU A 83 -7.51 -10.16 -11.83
CA GLU A 83 -6.99 -9.48 -13.03
C GLU A 83 -7.79 -9.85 -14.29
N GLU A 84 -8.26 -11.10 -14.40
CA GLU A 84 -9.10 -11.55 -15.52
C GLU A 84 -10.56 -11.10 -15.39
N ALA A 85 -11.11 -11.08 -14.18
CA ALA A 85 -12.53 -10.81 -13.97
C ALA A 85 -12.89 -9.33 -13.85
N LYS A 86 -11.92 -8.45 -13.52
CA LYS A 86 -12.20 -7.05 -13.20
C LYS A 86 -11.23 -6.10 -13.90
N ASP A 87 -11.76 -4.95 -14.33
CA ASP A 87 -10.91 -3.84 -14.73
C ASP A 87 -10.31 -3.15 -13.50
N LEU A 88 -9.01 -3.38 -13.26
CA LEU A 88 -8.26 -2.78 -12.16
C LEU A 88 -8.27 -1.24 -12.17
N SER A 89 -8.59 -0.61 -13.31
CA SER A 89 -8.71 0.85 -13.41
C SER A 89 -9.93 1.40 -12.67
N THR A 90 -10.99 0.58 -12.56
CA THR A 90 -12.28 0.96 -11.97
C THR A 90 -12.52 0.32 -10.61
N LEU A 91 -11.73 -0.70 -10.24
CA LEU A 91 -11.90 -1.47 -9.01
C LEU A 91 -11.67 -0.61 -7.76
N PRO A 92 -12.68 -0.40 -6.90
CA PRO A 92 -12.49 0.31 -5.64
C PRO A 92 -11.62 -0.52 -4.67
N LEU A 93 -10.71 0.14 -3.95
CA LEU A 93 -9.83 -0.51 -2.96
C LEU A 93 -10.61 -1.28 -1.88
N GLU A 94 -11.74 -0.75 -1.44
CA GLU A 94 -12.60 -1.41 -0.43
C GLU A 94 -13.16 -2.74 -0.95
N GLN A 95 -13.54 -2.80 -2.23
CA GLN A 95 -14.02 -4.03 -2.84
C GLN A 95 -12.89 -5.05 -3.02
N LEU A 96 -11.68 -4.59 -3.36
CA LEU A 96 -10.49 -5.44 -3.41
C LEU A 96 -10.23 -6.04 -2.02
N LEU A 97 -10.18 -5.19 -0.99
CA LEU A 97 -9.95 -5.59 0.40
C LEU A 97 -10.97 -6.63 0.86
N GLY A 98 -12.26 -6.40 0.62
CA GLY A 98 -13.32 -7.35 0.95
C GLY A 98 -13.13 -8.71 0.28
N SER A 99 -12.72 -8.73 -0.99
CA SER A 99 -12.45 -9.98 -1.73
C SER A 99 -11.24 -10.73 -1.17
N LEU A 100 -10.19 -10.01 -0.78
CA LEU A 100 -8.98 -10.60 -0.20
C LEU A 100 -9.24 -11.16 1.20
N MET A 101 -9.91 -10.41 2.09
CA MET A 101 -10.25 -10.89 3.45
C MET A 101 -11.18 -12.12 3.43
N THR A 102 -12.13 -12.15 2.50
CA THR A 102 -13.00 -13.33 2.32
C THR A 102 -12.17 -14.55 1.94
N HIS A 103 -11.19 -14.38 1.05
CA HIS A 103 -10.31 -15.46 0.63
C HIS A 103 -9.37 -15.91 1.75
N GLU A 104 -8.81 -14.98 2.51
CA GLU A 104 -7.98 -15.28 3.69
C GLU A 104 -8.72 -16.20 4.67
N THR A 105 -9.99 -15.88 4.95
CA THR A 105 -10.84 -16.69 5.83
C THR A 105 -11.08 -18.09 5.26
N THR A 106 -11.33 -18.21 3.96
CA THR A 106 -11.50 -19.52 3.33
C THR A 106 -10.23 -20.36 3.37
N MET A 107 -9.05 -19.75 3.17
CA MET A 107 -7.77 -20.45 3.24
C MET A 107 -7.50 -21.01 4.64
N LYS A 108 -7.68 -20.18 5.68
CA LYS A 108 -7.50 -20.60 7.09
C LYS A 108 -8.49 -21.66 7.56
N ASN A 109 -9.67 -21.74 6.94
CA ASN A 109 -10.67 -22.78 7.25
C ASN A 109 -10.38 -24.13 6.56
N HIS A 110 -9.46 -24.16 5.60
CA HIS A 110 -9.04 -25.35 4.85
C HIS A 110 -7.69 -25.91 5.31
N GLU A 111 -7.11 -25.34 6.37
CA GLU A 111 -5.98 -25.88 7.14
C GLU A 111 -6.48 -26.61 8.40
#